data_AF-B1BPS7-F1
#
_entry.id   AF-B1BPS7-F1
#
_cell.length_a   1.000
_cell.length_b   1.000
_cell.length_c   1.000
_cell.angle_alpha   90.00
_cell.angle_beta   90.00
_cell.angle_gamma   90.00
#
_symmetry.space_group_name_H-M   'P 1'
#
loop_
_entity.id
_entity.type
_entity.pdbx_description
1 polymer ?
#
loop_
_entity_poly.entity_id
_entity_poly.type
_entity_poly.pdbx_seq_one_letter_code
_entity_poly.pdbx_strand_id
1 'polypeptide(L)'
;MKVGFRKPNLKKSFKARTTGKMKRRLKRSINPLYGKKGMGYINNPKKAVYNKIYNKATIGASLGDFERSTGVYKKGFFINVLLLITFPLWIGFYIVYWLFKLLYLMFNTFFKQIK
;
A
#
# COMPACT_ATOMS: atom_id res chain seq x y z
N MET A 1 -17.09 1.61 -28.82
CA MET A 1 -16.62 1.16 -27.47
C MET A 1 -17.81 1.11 -26.55
N LYS A 2 -17.94 0.09 -25.68
CA LYS A 2 -18.94 0.12 -24.60
C LYS A 2 -18.34 0.85 -23.39
N VAL A 3 -18.84 2.04 -23.11
CA VAL A 3 -18.46 2.89 -21.97
C VAL A 3 -19.35 2.54 -20.78
N GLY A 4 -18.82 2.55 -19.55
CA GLY A 4 -19.60 2.27 -18.32
C GLY A 4 -19.03 1.14 -17.45
N PHE A 5 -19.90 0.43 -16.73
CA PHE A 5 -19.48 -0.63 -15.81
C PHE A 5 -19.07 -1.91 -16.54
N ARG A 6 -17.88 -2.45 -16.21
CA ARG A 6 -17.48 -3.79 -16.66
C ARG A 6 -18.22 -4.84 -15.87
N LYS A 7 -18.83 -5.81 -16.55
CA LYS A 7 -19.36 -7.01 -15.91
C LYS A 7 -18.21 -7.83 -15.30
N PRO A 8 -18.16 -8.02 -13.97
CA PRO A 8 -17.16 -8.88 -13.36
C PRO A 8 -17.40 -10.35 -13.77
N ASN A 9 -16.32 -11.11 -13.93
CA ASN A 9 -16.38 -12.55 -14.20
C ASN A 9 -15.44 -13.28 -13.24
N LEU A 10 -16.03 -13.97 -12.25
CA LEU A 10 -15.30 -14.64 -11.17
C LEU A 10 -14.38 -15.74 -11.71
N LYS A 11 -14.88 -16.60 -12.60
CA LYS A 11 -14.09 -17.69 -13.22
C LYS A 11 -12.83 -17.15 -13.91
N LYS A 12 -12.96 -16.06 -14.66
CA LYS A 12 -11.82 -15.41 -15.34
C LYS A 12 -10.85 -14.78 -14.33
N SER A 13 -11.36 -14.16 -13.27
CA SER A 13 -10.55 -13.59 -12.19
C SER A 13 -9.70 -14.66 -11.49
N PHE A 14 -10.31 -15.77 -11.07
CA PHE A 14 -9.60 -16.89 -10.44
C PHE A 14 -8.55 -17.50 -11.38
N LYS A 15 -8.90 -17.78 -12.64
CA LYS A 15 -7.96 -18.31 -13.63
C LYS A 15 -6.77 -17.38 -13.89
N ALA A 16 -7.00 -16.07 -13.85
CA ALA A 16 -5.93 -15.07 -14.01
C ALA A 16 -4.97 -15.05 -12.81
N ARG A 17 -5.42 -15.44 -11.62
CA ARG A 17 -4.61 -15.52 -10.40
C ARG A 17 -3.85 -16.85 -10.27
N THR A 18 -4.41 -17.95 -10.78
CA THR A 18 -3.82 -19.29 -10.70
C THR A 18 -3.01 -19.64 -11.96
N THR A 19 -3.55 -20.50 -12.83
CA THR A 19 -2.89 -21.05 -14.02
C THR A 19 -2.38 -19.97 -14.98
N GLY A 20 -3.16 -18.89 -15.15
CA GLY A 20 -2.77 -17.77 -16.00
C GLY A 20 -1.56 -16.99 -15.46
N LYS A 21 -1.35 -16.96 -14.15
CA LYS A 21 -0.18 -16.32 -13.52
C LYS A 21 1.08 -17.15 -13.77
N MET A 22 0.98 -18.47 -13.59
CA MET A 22 2.09 -19.40 -13.85
C MET A 22 2.56 -19.33 -15.31
N LYS A 23 1.64 -19.42 -16.28
CA LYS A 23 1.98 -19.31 -17.71
C LYS A 23 2.66 -17.99 -18.07
N ARG A 24 2.25 -16.88 -17.45
CA ARG A 24 2.89 -15.56 -17.66
C ARG A 24 4.29 -15.47 -17.07
N ARG A 25 4.56 -16.16 -15.96
CA ARG A 25 5.90 -16.23 -15.37
C ARG A 25 6.87 -16.96 -16.30
N LEU A 26 6.48 -18.13 -16.81
CA LEU A 26 7.29 -18.90 -17.75
C LEU A 26 7.59 -18.12 -19.04
N LYS A 27 6.59 -17.43 -19.60
CA LYS A 27 6.82 -16.58 -20.78
C LYS A 27 7.79 -15.43 -20.52
N ARG A 28 7.79 -14.89 -19.31
CA ARG A 28 8.69 -13.80 -18.92
C ARG A 28 10.11 -14.28 -18.61
N SER A 29 10.28 -15.54 -18.19
CA SER A 29 11.62 -16.12 -18.01
C SER A 29 12.29 -16.47 -19.34
N ILE A 30 11.50 -16.89 -20.34
CA ILE A 30 12.02 -17.27 -21.65
C ILE A 30 12.23 -16.05 -22.57
N ASN A 31 11.30 -15.09 -22.56
CA ASN A 31 11.37 -13.91 -23.42
C ASN A 31 11.66 -12.64 -22.60
N PRO A 32 12.86 -12.05 -22.70
CA PRO A 32 13.25 -10.87 -21.93
C PRO A 32 12.44 -9.62 -22.28
N LEU A 33 11.83 -9.57 -23.47
CA LEU A 33 10.98 -8.47 -23.93
C LEU A 33 9.50 -8.65 -23.48
N TYR A 34 9.11 -9.83 -22.97
CA TYR A 34 7.71 -10.10 -22.62
C TYR A 34 7.26 -9.34 -21.36
N GLY A 35 6.22 -8.52 -21.53
CA GLY A 35 5.62 -7.76 -20.44
C GLY A 35 6.50 -6.61 -19.93
N LYS A 36 7.46 -6.13 -20.72
CA LYS A 36 8.17 -4.88 -20.48
C LYS A 36 7.27 -3.68 -20.80
N LYS A 37 7.48 -2.56 -20.11
CA LYS A 37 6.74 -1.30 -20.33
C LYS A 37 7.02 -0.80 -21.76
N GLY A 38 6.01 -0.30 -22.45
CA GLY A 38 6.16 0.23 -23.83
C GLY A 38 5.98 -0.80 -24.95
N MET A 39 6.22 -2.10 -24.70
CA MET A 39 6.13 -3.15 -25.74
C MET A 39 4.77 -3.27 -26.42
N GLY A 40 3.69 -2.81 -25.77
CA GLY A 40 2.36 -2.76 -26.39
C GLY A 40 2.28 -1.78 -27.56
N TYR A 41 2.97 -0.64 -27.48
CA TYR A 41 2.99 0.36 -28.55
C TYR A 41 3.87 -0.08 -29.72
N ILE A 42 4.96 -0.81 -29.44
CA ILE A 42 5.86 -1.37 -30.45
C ILE A 42 5.17 -2.50 -31.22
N ASN A 43 4.56 -3.46 -30.50
CA ASN A 43 3.96 -4.63 -31.14
C ASN A 43 2.61 -4.33 -31.80
N ASN A 44 1.79 -3.44 -31.21
CA ASN A 44 0.49 -3.07 -31.79
C ASN A 44 0.03 -1.68 -31.29
N PRO A 45 0.42 -0.60 -31.97
CA PRO A 45 0.15 0.77 -31.52
C PRO A 45 -1.36 1.09 -31.49
N LYS A 46 -2.12 0.69 -32.51
CA LYS A 46 -3.58 0.92 -32.59
C LYS A 46 -4.31 0.32 -31.39
N LYS A 47 -3.99 -0.92 -31.04
CA LYS A 47 -4.58 -1.61 -29.88
C LYS A 47 -4.13 -1.01 -28.56
N ALA A 48 -2.88 -0.56 -28.46
CA ALA A 48 -2.36 0.08 -27.25
C ALA A 48 -3.11 1.39 -26.95
N VAL A 49 -3.30 2.24 -27.96
CA VAL A 49 -4.06 3.49 -27.84
C VAL A 49 -5.52 3.21 -27.48
N TYR A 50 -6.18 2.28 -28.19
CA TYR A 50 -7.55 1.87 -27.90
C TYR A 50 -7.72 1.40 -26.45
N ASN A 51 -6.85 0.51 -25.97
CA ASN A 51 -6.91 -0.01 -24.59
C ASN A 51 -6.68 1.09 -23.55
N LYS A 52 -5.84 2.10 -23.85
CA LYS A 52 -5.60 3.25 -22.97
C LYS A 52 -6.87 4.09 -22.81
N ILE A 53 -7.53 4.43 -23.91
CA ILE A 53 -8.78 5.18 -23.89
C ILE A 53 -9.88 4.36 -23.19
N TYR A 54 -10.00 3.08 -23.52
CA TYR A 54 -10.98 2.18 -22.91
C TYR A 54 -10.80 2.08 -21.38
N ASN A 55 -9.58 1.95 -20.88
CA ASN A 55 -9.30 1.89 -19.45
C ASN A 55 -9.54 3.21 -18.71
N LYS A 56 -9.43 4.35 -19.40
CA LYS A 56 -9.75 5.67 -18.82
C LYS A 56 -11.26 5.91 -18.75
N ALA A 57 -12.00 5.50 -19.77
CA ALA A 57 -13.43 5.76 -19.89
C ALA A 57 -14.34 4.70 -19.22
N THR A 58 -13.77 3.65 -18.63
CA THR A 58 -14.54 2.51 -18.13
C THR A 58 -14.25 2.26 -16.64
N ILE A 59 -15.30 2.17 -15.84
CA ILE A 59 -15.19 1.89 -14.40
C ILE A 59 -15.17 0.38 -14.19
N GLY A 60 -14.13 -0.10 -13.49
CA GLY A 60 -14.02 -1.49 -13.10
C GLY A 60 -14.97 -1.80 -11.95
N ALA A 61 -15.82 -2.81 -12.11
CA ALA A 61 -16.70 -3.30 -11.03
C ALA A 61 -16.15 -4.58 -10.37
N SER A 62 -14.86 -4.91 -10.57
CA SER A 62 -14.25 -6.08 -9.94
C SER A 62 -13.69 -5.72 -8.56
N LEU A 63 -13.63 -6.70 -7.65
CA LEU A 63 -13.09 -6.51 -6.30
C LEU A 63 -11.70 -5.84 -6.31
N GLY A 64 -10.85 -6.18 -7.29
CA GLY A 64 -9.52 -5.57 -7.43
C GLY A 64 -9.50 -4.18 -8.07
N ASP A 65 -10.60 -3.73 -8.67
CA ASP A 65 -10.76 -2.36 -9.18
C ASP A 65 -11.28 -1.43 -8.08
N PHE A 66 -12.13 -1.93 -7.17
CA PHE A 66 -12.51 -1.23 -5.93
C PHE A 66 -11.30 -1.05 -5.01
N GLU A 67 -10.48 -2.09 -4.83
CA GLU A 67 -9.23 -2.03 -4.03
C GLU A 67 -8.21 -1.02 -4.57
N ARG A 68 -8.23 -0.71 -5.88
CA ARG A 68 -7.40 0.38 -6.45
C ARG A 68 -7.96 1.78 -6.16
N SER A 69 -9.26 1.91 -5.95
CA SER A 69 -9.93 3.18 -5.68
C SER A 69 -9.86 3.53 -4.18
N THR A 70 -9.97 2.52 -3.32
CA THR A 70 -9.76 2.64 -1.89
C THR A 70 -8.26 2.55 -1.63
N GLY A 71 -7.55 3.69 -1.59
CA GLY A 71 -6.14 3.78 -1.21
C GLY A 71 -5.86 3.39 0.26
N VAL A 72 -6.35 2.25 0.72
CA VAL A 72 -6.48 1.82 2.13
C VAL A 72 -5.29 0.96 2.58
N TYR A 73 -4.26 0.83 1.75
CA TYR A 73 -2.95 0.37 2.19
C TYR A 73 -1.87 1.39 1.86
N LYS A 74 -2.13 2.68 2.13
CA LYS A 74 -1.01 3.58 2.37
C LYS A 74 -0.36 3.14 3.68
N LYS A 75 0.96 2.92 3.63
CA LYS A 75 1.88 2.71 4.76
C LYS A 75 1.50 3.51 6.02
N GLY A 76 0.92 4.70 5.85
CA GLY A 76 0.35 5.54 6.91
C GLY A 76 -0.77 4.91 7.75
N PHE A 77 -1.68 4.09 7.21
CA PHE A 77 -2.75 3.48 8.01
C PHE A 77 -2.18 2.52 9.06
N PHE A 78 -1.30 1.60 8.64
CA PHE A 78 -0.60 0.70 9.56
C PHE A 78 0.33 1.44 10.53
N ILE A 79 1.00 2.51 10.09
CA ILE A 79 1.81 3.36 10.97
C ILE A 79 0.91 4.03 12.03
N ASN A 80 -0.25 4.57 11.66
CA ASN A 80 -1.16 5.22 12.60
C ASN A 80 -1.78 4.22 13.59
N VAL A 81 -2.12 3.01 13.15
CA VAL A 81 -2.60 1.94 14.03
C VAL A 81 -1.49 1.50 15.00
N LEU A 82 -0.25 1.36 14.52
CA LEU A 82 0.90 1.02 15.36
C LEU A 82 1.20 2.14 16.37
N LEU A 83 1.09 3.41 15.96
CA LEU A 83 1.24 4.57 16.84
C LEU A 83 0.16 4.58 17.92
N LEU A 84 -1.10 4.25 17.60
CA LEU A 84 -2.17 4.17 18.60
C LEU A 84 -1.96 3.06 19.64
N ILE A 85 -1.35 1.94 19.25
CA ILE A 85 -1.03 0.84 20.18
C ILE A 85 0.20 1.16 21.04
N THR A 86 1.18 1.86 20.48
CA THR A 86 2.46 2.16 21.16
C THR A 86 2.40 3.41 22.02
N PHE A 87 1.53 4.37 21.71
CA PHE A 87 1.38 5.63 22.44
C PHE A 87 1.03 5.45 23.94
N PRO A 88 0.10 4.55 24.34
CA PRO A 88 -0.20 4.30 25.75
C PRO A 88 0.97 3.69 26.52
N LEU A 89 1.80 2.86 25.88
CA LEU A 89 2.99 2.28 26.50
C LEU A 89 4.03 3.35 26.83
N TRP A 90 4.24 4.31 25.92
CA TRP A 90 5.19 5.41 26.14
C TRP A 90 4.71 6.43 27.17
N ILE A 91 3.39 6.61 27.33
CA ILE A 91 2.82 7.54 28.33
C ILE A 91 3.29 7.18 29.75
N GLY A 92 3.31 5.89 30.09
CA GLY A 92 3.72 5.41 31.41
C GLY A 92 5.19 5.66 31.69
N PHE A 93 6.06 5.37 30.72
CA PHE A 93 7.49 5.67 30.82
C PHE A 93 7.76 7.18 30.99
N TYR A 94 6.99 8.03 30.30
CA TYR A 94 7.14 9.48 30.39
C TYR A 94 6.77 10.02 31.78
N ILE A 95 5.72 9.47 32.41
CA ILE A 95 5.30 9.84 33.77
C ILE A 95 6.38 9.46 34.80
N VAL A 96 6.90 8.23 34.71
CA VAL A 96 7.96 7.75 35.62
C VAL A 96 9.23 8.59 35.47
N TYR A 97 9.62 8.89 34.23
CA TYR A 97 10.76 9.75 33.95
C TYR A 97 10.60 11.15 34.56
N TRP A 98 9.40 11.74 34.45
CA TRP A 98 9.14 13.08 34.97
C TRP A 98 9.16 13.10 36.51
N LEU A 99 8.66 12.03 37.16
CA LEU A 99 8.74 11.86 38.61
C LEU A 99 10.19 11.77 39.10
N PHE A 100 11.01 10.95 38.44
CA PHE A 100 12.44 10.84 38.75
C PHE A 100 13.18 12.16 38.51
N LYS A 101 12.84 12.87 37.43
CA LYS A 101 13.42 14.19 37.13
C LYS A 101 13.07 15.22 38.22
N LEU A 102 11.85 15.18 38.74
CA LEU A 102 11.40 16.06 39.82
C LEU A 102 12.15 15.75 41.12
N LEU A 103 12.30 14.47 41.48
CA LEU A 103 13.09 14.03 42.63
C LEU A 103 14.57 14.45 42.51
N TYR A 104 15.17 14.26 41.33
CA TYR A 104 16.54 14.69 41.05
C TYR A 104 16.70 16.20 41.23
N LEU A 105 15.72 16.98 40.78
CA LEU A 105 15.75 18.43 40.92
C LEU A 105 15.65 18.86 42.39
N MET A 106 14.77 18.25 43.17
CA MET A 106 14.63 18.48 44.62
C MET A 106 15.93 18.13 45.37
N PHE A 107 16.53 16.99 45.05
CA PHE A 107 17.79 16.56 45.65
C PHE A 107 18.93 17.53 45.30
N ASN A 108 19.05 17.91 44.03
CA ASN A 108 20.08 18.87 43.60
C ASN A 108 19.92 20.24 44.29
N THR A 109 18.69 20.73 44.50
CA THR A 109 18.46 21.97 45.25
C THR A 109 18.83 21.85 46.73
N PHE A 110 18.56 20.71 47.36
CA PHE A 110 18.93 20.45 48.75
C PHE A 110 20.45 20.40 48.94
N PHE A 111 21.19 19.71 48.07
CA PHE A 111 22.65 19.66 48.11
C PHE A 111 23.30 21.02 47.83
N LYS A 112 22.69 21.84 46.97
CA LYS A 112 23.15 23.21 46.71
C LYS A 112 22.94 24.15 47.90
N GLN A 113 22.04 23.80 48.83
CA GLN A 113 21.73 24.59 50.02
C GLN A 113 22.61 24.20 51.23
N ILE A 114 23.17 22.98 51.21
CA ILE A 114 24.09 22.45 52.23
C ILE A 114 25.55 22.87 51.95
N LYS A 115 25.87 23.20 50.70
CA LYS A 115 27.21 23.65 50.27
C LYS A 115 27.30 25.17 50.27
#